data_AF-A0A1G9N8D5-F1
#
_entry.id   AF-A0A1G9N8D5-F1
#
_cell.length_a   1.000
_cell.length_b   1.000
_cell.length_c   1.000
_cell.angle_alpha   90.00
_cell.angle_beta   90.00
_cell.angle_gamma   90.00
#
_symmetry.space_group_name_H-M   'P 1'
#
loop_
_entity.id
_entity.type
_entity.pdbx_description
1 polymer ?
#
loop_
_entity_poly.entity_id
_entity_poly.type
_entity_poly.pdbx_seq_one_letter_code
_entity_poly.pdbx_strand_id
1 'polypeptide(L)'
;MNIPEANRRSVLAAALYGGGALFLASCAPGSTSPQSAPPAGTSAPGSSAGSAGIQVTDQRGTVLSFDRPVTRVVTIPMPAASLLVAVDQGASHLAGMHNASWVAMRDGAMGAMYPEALNIPHDIATTDFTPNVESIRALNPDVVVQWSDAQLTAPLEQAGMKVLGITNTGTQQDVDTWTALFAAMLGRPDRAVQMKARSDEQQKSIQAEGASRGTGGPGIIYFNRFSGGLKVAGNGSYNDFYIKLVGGHNPATGPQGLQGKGMVGVDVEQVLAWDPEVILLGNFDEAMPADLYGNPVWQSVSAVRSRRVYKVPLGGYRWDPPGQESPLMWRWLSDISFPSGNRSALRDETSDYFDFLYRHRPSTAEMDKILWTEANAASANYRQFDAS
;
A
#
# COMPACT_ATOMS: atom_id res chain seq x y z
N MET A 1 -3.64 -29.71 16.84
CA MET A 1 -5.10 -29.72 17.09
C MET A 1 -5.75 -29.21 15.81
N ASN A 2 -6.36 -30.13 15.06
CA ASN A 2 -6.82 -29.91 13.67
C ASN A 2 -8.06 -29.01 13.64
N ILE A 3 -8.05 -27.99 12.78
CA ILE A 3 -9.24 -27.23 12.39
C ILE A 3 -9.44 -27.46 10.88
N PRO A 4 -10.63 -27.88 10.40
CA PRO A 4 -10.83 -28.24 9.00
C PRO A 4 -10.97 -27.03 8.08
N GLU A 5 -10.49 -27.18 6.84
CA GLU A 5 -10.70 -26.28 5.71
C GLU A 5 -12.19 -26.12 5.39
N ALA A 6 -12.66 -24.87 5.31
CA ALA A 6 -13.98 -24.54 4.76
C ALA A 6 -13.82 -23.94 3.35
N ASN A 7 -14.62 -24.50 2.46
CA ASN A 7 -14.49 -24.50 1.01
C ASN A 7 -14.94 -23.18 0.37
N ARG A 8 -14.21 -22.73 -0.65
CA ARG A 8 -14.54 -21.59 -1.51
C ARG A 8 -15.75 -21.94 -2.39
N ARG A 9 -16.84 -21.16 -2.32
CA ARG A 9 -17.72 -20.79 -3.45
C ARG A 9 -18.93 -19.97 -2.96
N SER A 10 -19.25 -18.93 -3.73
CA SER A 10 -20.55 -18.22 -3.80
C SER A 10 -20.71 -16.98 -2.90
N VAL A 11 -20.32 -15.80 -3.40
CA VAL A 11 -20.99 -14.53 -3.05
C VAL A 11 -21.14 -13.72 -4.35
N LEU A 12 -22.29 -13.89 -4.99
CA LEU A 12 -22.87 -13.00 -5.99
C LEU A 12 -24.37 -12.96 -5.68
N ALA A 13 -24.97 -11.78 -5.85
CA ALA A 13 -26.38 -11.43 -5.63
C ALA A 13 -26.75 -10.87 -4.23
N ALA A 14 -26.77 -9.54 -4.15
CA ALA A 14 -27.72 -8.81 -3.34
C ALA A 14 -28.33 -7.70 -4.22
N ALA A 15 -29.40 -8.05 -4.94
CA ALA A 15 -30.26 -7.09 -5.62
C ALA A 15 -31.72 -7.49 -5.36
N LEU A 16 -32.37 -6.68 -4.53
CA LEU A 16 -33.77 -6.24 -4.55
C LEU A 16 -34.83 -7.27 -4.98
N TYR A 17 -35.64 -7.70 -4.01
CA TYR A 17 -37.04 -8.05 -4.25
C TYR A 17 -37.94 -7.48 -3.14
N GLY A 18 -38.70 -6.45 -3.51
CA GLY A 18 -39.98 -6.11 -2.90
C GLY A 18 -41.02 -6.18 -4.02
N GLY A 19 -41.96 -7.11 -3.91
CA GLY A 19 -42.98 -7.40 -4.91
C GLY A 19 -44.10 -6.36 -4.97
N GLY A 20 -44.83 -6.37 -6.09
CA GLY A 20 -46.07 -5.63 -6.27
C GLY A 20 -46.64 -5.86 -7.66
N ALA A 21 -47.83 -6.47 -7.74
CA ALA A 21 -48.41 -7.11 -8.90
C ALA A 21 -48.94 -6.18 -10.02
N LEU A 22 -48.78 -6.65 -11.26
CA LEU A 22 -49.73 -6.70 -12.40
C LEU A 22 -50.92 -5.74 -12.44
N PHE A 23 -51.05 -4.99 -13.55
CA PHE A 23 -52.24 -5.03 -14.42
C PHE A 23 -51.90 -4.58 -15.86
N LEU A 24 -52.47 -5.29 -16.83
CA LEU A 24 -52.39 -5.12 -18.29
C LEU A 24 -53.50 -4.21 -18.82
N ALA A 25 -53.22 -3.35 -19.81
CA ALA A 25 -54.08 -2.93 -20.95
C ALA A 25 -53.38 -1.78 -21.71
N SER A 26 -52.91 -1.96 -22.95
CA SER A 26 -53.60 -1.85 -24.26
C SER A 26 -53.67 -0.43 -24.86
N CYS A 27 -53.31 -0.34 -26.14
CA CYS A 27 -53.09 0.83 -26.99
C CYS A 27 -54.34 1.64 -27.38
N ALA A 28 -54.19 2.95 -27.62
CA ALA A 28 -54.49 3.67 -28.89
C ALA A 28 -54.50 5.21 -28.71
N PRO A 29 -54.29 6.03 -29.78
CA PRO A 29 -54.04 7.48 -29.71
C PRO A 29 -55.27 8.35 -30.01
N GLY A 30 -55.30 9.59 -29.51
CA GLY A 30 -56.35 10.58 -29.79
C GLY A 30 -55.97 12.04 -29.48
N SER A 31 -55.62 12.77 -30.53
CA SER A 31 -55.89 14.19 -30.87
C SER A 31 -56.31 15.24 -29.80
N THR A 32 -55.45 16.28 -29.68
CA THR A 32 -55.66 17.75 -29.71
C THR A 32 -56.71 18.51 -28.86
N SER A 33 -56.15 19.38 -27.99
CA SER A 33 -56.46 20.83 -27.73
C SER A 33 -57.64 21.22 -26.79
N PRO A 34 -57.70 22.46 -26.26
CA PRO A 34 -56.95 22.93 -25.07
C PRO A 34 -57.84 23.61 -23.99
N GLN A 35 -57.18 24.10 -22.93
CA GLN A 35 -57.58 25.22 -22.04
C GLN A 35 -58.33 24.87 -20.74
N SER A 36 -57.73 25.24 -19.59
CA SER A 36 -58.33 25.92 -18.41
C SER A 36 -57.48 25.68 -17.14
N ALA A 37 -56.92 26.74 -16.55
CA ALA A 37 -56.56 26.80 -15.11
C ALA A 37 -57.82 27.15 -14.29
N PRO A 38 -57.89 27.14 -12.92
CA PRO A 38 -56.86 27.04 -11.85
C PRO A 38 -57.32 26.05 -10.71
N PRO A 39 -56.95 26.09 -9.39
CA PRO A 39 -56.00 26.91 -8.62
C PRO A 39 -55.05 26.16 -7.65
N ALA A 40 -54.11 26.93 -7.09
CA ALA A 40 -53.36 26.79 -5.82
C ALA A 40 -53.32 25.40 -5.12
N GLY A 41 -52.16 24.74 -5.25
CA GLY A 41 -51.78 23.55 -4.46
C GLY A 41 -50.75 23.90 -3.38
N THR A 42 -51.18 23.73 -2.13
CA THR A 42 -50.45 23.26 -0.95
C THR A 42 -48.93 23.08 -1.10
N SER A 43 -48.18 23.89 -0.35
CA SER A 43 -46.76 23.67 -0.06
C SER A 43 -46.56 22.32 0.63
N ALA A 44 -45.95 21.36 -0.07
CA ALA A 44 -45.39 20.18 0.54
C ALA A 44 -44.25 20.61 1.49
N PRO A 45 -44.14 20.05 2.71
CA PRO A 45 -42.96 20.27 3.54
C PRO A 45 -41.75 19.75 2.77
N GLY A 46 -40.79 20.63 2.51
CA GLY A 46 -39.50 20.22 1.98
C GLY A 46 -38.93 19.15 2.90
N SER A 47 -38.81 17.93 2.39
CA SER A 47 -37.98 16.91 3.00
C SER A 47 -36.55 17.47 2.96
N SER A 48 -36.11 18.05 4.07
CA SER A 48 -34.69 18.21 4.33
C SER A 48 -34.12 16.81 4.34
N ALA A 49 -33.52 16.40 3.22
CA ALA A 49 -32.58 15.30 3.21
C ALA A 49 -31.45 15.73 4.16
N GLY A 50 -31.60 15.41 5.45
CA GLY A 50 -30.50 15.46 6.39
C GLY A 50 -29.39 14.64 5.77
N SER A 51 -28.20 15.24 5.63
CA SER A 51 -27.04 14.55 5.08
C SER A 51 -26.90 13.21 5.79
N ALA A 52 -27.15 12.11 5.09
CA ALA A 52 -26.94 10.80 5.65
C ALA A 52 -25.47 10.74 6.08
N GLY A 53 -25.22 10.60 7.38
CA GLY A 53 -23.86 10.56 7.92
C GLY A 53 -23.01 9.51 7.21
N ILE A 54 -21.70 9.73 7.18
CA ILE A 54 -20.74 8.78 6.61
C ILE A 54 -20.68 7.56 7.52
N GLN A 55 -20.93 6.38 6.95
CA GLN A 55 -20.76 5.11 7.64
C GLN A 55 -19.64 4.30 7.01
N VAL A 56 -18.77 3.76 7.85
CA VAL A 56 -17.67 2.89 7.45
C VAL A 56 -17.68 1.66 8.33
N THR A 57 -17.62 0.47 7.74
CA THR A 57 -17.46 -0.79 8.46
C THR A 57 -16.00 -1.21 8.40
N ASP A 58 -15.34 -1.31 9.56
CA ASP A 58 -13.93 -1.69 9.64
C ASP A 58 -13.71 -3.20 9.44
N GLN A 59 -12.46 -3.66 9.46
CA GLN A 59 -12.13 -5.07 9.22
C GLN A 59 -12.46 -6.00 10.40
N ARG A 60 -13.03 -5.47 11.50
CA ARG A 60 -13.61 -6.22 12.62
C ARG A 60 -15.13 -6.40 12.47
N GLY A 61 -15.73 -5.75 11.48
CA GLY A 61 -17.19 -5.67 11.32
C GLY A 61 -17.83 -4.57 12.16
N THR A 62 -17.03 -3.69 12.78
CA THR A 62 -17.54 -2.57 13.57
C THR A 62 -17.95 -1.43 12.65
N VAL A 63 -19.21 -0.98 12.80
CA VAL A 63 -19.75 0.17 12.06
C VAL A 63 -19.41 1.46 12.80
N LEU A 64 -18.70 2.36 12.11
CA LEU A 64 -18.38 3.71 12.57
C LEU A 64 -19.24 4.72 11.80
N SER A 65 -19.93 5.60 12.52
CA SER A 65 -20.75 6.67 11.95
C SER A 65 -20.13 8.04 12.22
N PHE A 66 -20.08 8.90 11.21
CA PHE A 66 -19.58 10.27 11.29
C PHE A 66 -20.60 11.24 10.68
N ASP A 67 -20.86 12.35 11.36
CA ASP A 67 -21.83 13.35 10.89
C ASP A 67 -21.30 14.15 9.68
N ARG A 68 -19.99 14.11 9.46
CA ARG A 68 -19.24 14.79 8.39
C ARG A 68 -17.99 13.98 8.03
N PRO A 69 -17.31 14.27 6.90
CA PRO A 69 -15.95 13.80 6.65
C PRO A 69 -15.04 14.05 7.85
N VAL A 70 -14.23 13.04 8.20
CA VAL A 70 -13.25 13.15 9.29
C VAL A 70 -12.18 14.16 8.91
N THR A 71 -11.72 14.90 9.91
CA THR A 71 -10.72 15.97 9.76
C THR A 71 -9.49 15.78 10.65
N ARG A 72 -9.58 14.93 11.68
CA ARG A 72 -8.50 14.67 12.62
C ARG A 72 -8.32 13.18 12.80
N VAL A 73 -7.36 12.61 12.10
CA VAL A 73 -7.06 11.17 12.09
C VAL A 73 -5.75 10.93 12.82
N VAL A 74 -5.75 10.01 13.78
CA VAL A 74 -4.52 9.52 14.42
C VAL A 74 -4.23 8.12 13.90
N THR A 75 -3.02 7.85 13.41
CA THR A 75 -2.67 6.55 12.81
C THR A 75 -1.54 5.85 13.56
N ILE A 76 -1.80 4.67 14.14
CA ILE A 76 -0.77 3.88 14.83
C ILE A 76 -0.09 2.85 13.92
N PRO A 77 -0.81 2.10 13.04
CA PRO A 77 -0.19 1.19 12.09
C PRO A 77 0.81 1.91 11.19
N MET A 78 2.04 1.40 11.10
CA MET A 78 3.13 2.09 10.41
C MET A 78 2.80 2.58 8.98
N PRO A 79 2.19 1.78 8.09
CA PRO A 79 1.89 2.23 6.72
C PRO A 79 0.67 3.16 6.64
N ALA A 80 -0.14 3.27 7.70
CA ALA A 80 -1.41 4.01 7.64
C ALA A 80 -1.20 5.52 7.49
N ALA A 81 -0.14 6.10 8.06
CA ALA A 81 0.13 7.53 7.97
C ALA A 81 0.39 7.98 6.52
N SER A 82 1.31 7.31 5.83
CA SER A 82 1.65 7.64 4.44
C SER A 82 0.51 7.30 3.47
N LEU A 83 -0.23 6.22 3.73
CA LEU A 83 -1.42 5.89 2.95
C LEU A 83 -2.52 6.94 3.13
N LEU A 84 -2.76 7.42 4.35
CA LEU A 84 -3.73 8.50 4.60
C LEU A 84 -3.34 9.75 3.81
N VAL A 85 -2.06 10.15 3.85
CA VAL A 85 -1.54 11.29 3.09
C VAL A 85 -1.77 11.11 1.58
N ALA A 86 -1.57 9.90 1.05
CA ALA A 86 -1.79 9.61 -0.38
C ALA A 86 -3.28 9.64 -0.79
N VAL A 87 -4.17 9.20 0.09
CA VAL A 87 -5.62 9.27 -0.12
C VAL A 87 -6.10 10.72 -0.04
N ASP A 88 -5.61 11.47 0.94
CA ASP A 88 -5.98 12.87 1.17
C ASP A 88 -5.31 13.85 0.19
N GLN A 89 -4.20 13.43 -0.43
CA GLN A 89 -3.28 14.28 -1.20
C GLN A 89 -2.73 15.45 -0.37
N GLY A 90 -2.49 15.21 0.92
CA GLY A 90 -2.00 16.20 1.88
C GLY A 90 -1.87 15.62 3.29
N ALA A 91 -1.13 16.32 4.16
CA ALA A 91 -0.93 15.90 5.55
C ALA A 91 -1.92 16.52 6.54
N SER A 92 -2.82 17.40 6.08
CA SER A 92 -3.65 18.25 6.96
C SER A 92 -4.62 17.49 7.87
N HIS A 93 -5.10 16.31 7.45
CA HIS A 93 -6.00 15.48 8.25
C HIS A 93 -5.26 14.54 9.21
N LEU A 94 -3.93 14.42 9.12
CA LEU A 94 -3.13 13.59 10.01
C LEU A 94 -2.82 14.38 11.30
N ALA A 95 -3.50 14.05 12.39
CA ALA A 95 -3.38 14.72 13.68
C ALA A 95 -2.31 14.10 14.60
N GLY A 96 -1.92 12.85 14.34
CA GLY A 96 -0.88 12.13 15.07
C GLY A 96 -0.52 10.83 14.35
N MET A 97 0.73 10.38 14.49
CA MET A 97 1.18 9.13 13.86
C MET A 97 2.14 8.35 14.75
N HIS A 98 2.34 7.05 14.53
CA HIS A 98 3.37 6.32 15.26
C HIS A 98 4.78 6.84 14.92
N ASN A 99 5.70 6.87 15.91
CA ASN A 99 7.08 7.37 15.74
C ASN A 99 7.80 6.73 14.53
N ALA A 100 7.66 5.43 14.30
CA ALA A 100 8.28 4.78 13.14
C ALA A 100 7.73 5.26 11.78
N SER A 101 6.48 5.73 11.71
CA SER A 101 5.93 6.39 10.52
C SER A 101 6.57 7.76 10.32
N TRP A 102 6.70 8.55 11.40
CA TRP A 102 7.34 9.85 11.36
C TRP A 102 8.81 9.75 10.93
N VAL A 103 9.58 8.80 11.48
CA VAL A 103 10.96 8.52 11.06
C VAL A 103 11.02 8.19 9.56
N ALA A 104 10.10 7.35 9.06
CA ALA A 104 10.05 7.03 7.64
C ALA A 104 9.70 8.23 6.76
N MET A 105 8.82 9.13 7.23
CA MET A 105 8.51 10.37 6.50
C MET A 105 9.68 11.35 6.49
N ARG A 106 10.37 11.50 7.63
CA ARG A 106 11.55 12.36 7.78
C ARG A 106 12.70 11.92 6.88
N ASP A 107 12.97 10.62 6.85
CA ASP A 107 14.10 10.06 6.11
C ASP A 107 13.77 9.79 4.63
N GLY A 108 12.49 9.69 4.28
CA GLY A 108 11.99 9.48 2.92
C GLY A 108 11.57 10.76 2.20
N ALA A 109 10.90 10.62 1.05
CA ALA A 109 10.47 11.76 0.24
C ALA A 109 9.32 12.56 0.87
N MET A 110 8.55 11.95 1.79
CA MET A 110 7.32 12.55 2.31
C MET A 110 7.56 13.83 3.10
N GLY A 111 8.62 13.91 3.91
CA GLY A 111 8.98 15.12 4.66
C GLY A 111 9.42 16.29 3.77
N ALA A 112 9.93 16.01 2.58
CA ALA A 112 10.24 17.05 1.59
C ALA A 112 8.97 17.54 0.88
N MET A 113 8.06 16.63 0.54
CA MET A 113 6.77 16.95 -0.12
C MET A 113 5.81 17.70 0.81
N TYR A 114 5.76 17.31 2.08
CA TYR A 114 4.89 17.86 3.11
C TYR A 114 5.68 18.20 4.37
N PRO A 115 6.43 19.33 4.39
CA PRO A 115 7.24 19.71 5.54
C PRO A 115 6.43 19.86 6.84
N GLU A 116 5.14 20.19 6.74
CA GLU A 116 4.23 20.25 7.87
C GLU A 116 4.04 18.90 8.57
N ALA A 117 4.19 17.79 7.84
CA ALA A 117 4.07 16.45 8.40
C ALA A 117 5.15 16.14 9.45
N LEU A 118 6.29 16.84 9.38
CA LEU A 118 7.39 16.69 10.33
C LEU A 118 7.07 17.28 11.71
N ASN A 119 6.05 18.14 11.82
CA ASN A 119 5.61 18.74 13.08
C ASN A 119 4.41 17.99 13.72
N ILE A 120 3.94 16.91 13.10
CA ILE A 120 2.81 16.13 13.61
C ILE A 120 3.27 15.32 14.85
N PRO A 121 2.50 15.33 15.95
CA PRO A 121 2.82 14.54 17.14
C PRO A 121 3.00 13.04 16.84
N HIS A 122 4.09 12.47 17.34
CA HIS A 122 4.46 11.09 16.99
C HIS A 122 4.67 10.13 18.17
N ASP A 123 4.70 10.64 19.40
CA ASP A 123 4.87 9.85 20.63
C ASP A 123 3.52 9.43 21.19
N ILE A 124 2.71 8.78 20.35
CA ILE A 124 1.32 8.39 20.65
C ILE A 124 1.16 6.90 20.99
N ALA A 125 2.20 6.10 20.79
CA ALA A 125 2.21 4.66 21.02
C ALA A 125 3.65 4.16 21.20
N THR A 126 3.79 3.02 21.87
CA THR A 126 5.07 2.31 22.04
C THR A 126 5.41 1.49 20.79
N THR A 127 6.64 0.95 20.72
CA THR A 127 7.16 0.20 19.57
C THR A 127 6.38 -1.07 19.22
N ASP A 128 5.65 -1.64 20.18
CA ASP A 128 4.74 -2.78 20.02
C ASP A 128 3.30 -2.36 19.67
N PHE A 129 3.11 -1.09 19.29
CA PHE A 129 1.83 -0.47 18.90
C PHE A 129 0.82 -0.28 20.04
N THR A 130 1.21 -0.49 21.30
CA THR A 130 0.35 -0.20 22.45
C THR A 130 0.07 1.31 22.53
N PRO A 131 -1.21 1.73 22.52
CA PRO A 131 -1.56 3.16 22.46
C PRO A 131 -1.30 3.89 23.78
N ASN A 132 -0.78 5.11 23.69
CA ASN A 132 -0.83 6.07 24.78
C ASN A 132 -2.17 6.82 24.72
N VAL A 133 -3.18 6.28 25.41
CA VAL A 133 -4.57 6.76 25.39
C VAL A 133 -4.68 8.25 25.75
N GLU A 134 -3.94 8.71 26.76
CA GLU A 134 -3.99 10.10 27.23
C GLU A 134 -3.42 11.07 26.19
N SER A 135 -2.25 10.74 25.62
CA SER A 135 -1.63 11.55 24.58
C SER A 135 -2.49 11.59 23.31
N ILE A 136 -3.10 10.47 22.91
CA ILE A 136 -4.01 10.42 21.76
C ILE A 136 -5.27 11.26 22.04
N ARG A 137 -5.86 11.14 23.23
CA ARG A 137 -7.06 11.93 23.60
C ARG A 137 -6.79 13.43 23.57
N ALA A 138 -5.60 13.86 23.99
CA ALA A 138 -5.19 15.26 23.95
C ALA A 138 -5.16 15.84 22.52
N LEU A 139 -5.00 14.99 21.50
CA LEU A 139 -5.07 15.39 20.09
C LEU A 139 -6.51 15.59 19.59
N ASN A 140 -7.53 15.27 20.39
CA ASN A 140 -8.94 15.38 20.04
C ASN A 140 -9.27 14.80 18.64
N PRO A 141 -8.99 13.49 18.40
CA PRO A 141 -9.20 12.86 17.11
C PRO A 141 -10.69 12.63 16.80
N ASP A 142 -11.07 12.73 15.53
CA ASP A 142 -12.36 12.23 15.04
C ASP A 142 -12.35 10.69 14.98
N VAL A 143 -11.19 10.09 14.69
CA VAL A 143 -10.97 8.64 14.60
C VAL A 143 -9.50 8.27 14.86
N VAL A 144 -9.27 7.14 15.51
CA VAL A 144 -7.95 6.51 15.67
C VAL A 144 -7.89 5.25 14.80
N VAL A 145 -6.90 5.16 13.91
CA VAL A 145 -6.62 3.95 13.13
C VAL A 145 -5.64 3.08 13.92
N GLN A 146 -6.02 1.82 14.13
CA GLN A 146 -5.24 0.84 14.89
C GLN A 146 -5.33 -0.54 14.24
N TRP A 147 -4.34 -1.40 14.49
CA TRP A 147 -4.44 -2.83 14.19
C TRP A 147 -5.68 -3.42 14.86
N SER A 148 -6.36 -4.35 14.18
CA SER A 148 -7.66 -4.87 14.58
C SER A 148 -7.64 -5.72 15.86
N ASP A 149 -6.47 -6.00 16.43
CA ASP A 149 -6.30 -6.70 17.69
C ASP A 149 -7.08 -6.02 18.82
N ALA A 150 -7.92 -6.79 19.52
CA ALA A 150 -8.75 -6.29 20.62
C ALA A 150 -7.91 -5.66 21.73
N GLN A 151 -6.73 -6.21 22.03
CA GLN A 151 -5.82 -5.68 23.04
C GLN A 151 -5.28 -4.28 22.71
N LEU A 152 -5.20 -3.93 21.42
CA LEU A 152 -4.72 -2.63 20.95
C LEU A 152 -5.87 -1.62 20.77
N THR A 153 -7.06 -2.10 20.42
CA THR A 153 -8.24 -1.26 20.14
C THR A 153 -9.08 -0.97 21.38
N ALA A 154 -9.27 -1.95 22.27
CA ALA A 154 -10.15 -1.82 23.43
C ALA A 154 -9.77 -0.67 24.38
N PRO A 155 -8.48 -0.39 24.71
CA PRO A 155 -8.14 0.74 25.58
C PRO A 155 -8.58 2.10 25.02
N LEU A 156 -8.53 2.27 23.70
CA LEU A 156 -8.96 3.50 23.02
C LEU A 156 -10.49 3.63 23.02
N GLU A 157 -11.20 2.53 22.77
CA GLU A 157 -12.67 2.49 22.77
C GLU A 157 -13.25 2.71 24.16
N GLN A 158 -12.65 2.12 25.20
CA GLN A 158 -13.03 2.33 26.61
C GLN A 158 -12.85 3.79 27.06
N ALA A 159 -11.92 4.51 26.44
CA ALA A 159 -11.73 5.94 26.62
C ALA A 159 -12.70 6.81 25.79
N GLY A 160 -13.66 6.19 25.09
CA GLY A 160 -14.71 6.87 24.34
C GLY A 160 -14.32 7.33 22.94
N MET A 161 -13.15 6.93 22.42
CA MET A 161 -12.71 7.28 21.07
C MET A 161 -13.28 6.33 20.02
N LYS A 162 -13.55 6.83 18.82
CA LYS A 162 -13.87 6.00 17.64
C LYS A 162 -12.58 5.36 17.12
N VAL A 163 -12.60 4.05 16.94
CA VAL A 163 -11.43 3.29 16.48
C VAL A 163 -11.75 2.54 15.19
N LEU A 164 -10.97 2.83 14.14
CA LEU A 164 -10.99 2.09 12.88
C LEU A 164 -9.95 0.97 12.95
N GLY A 165 -10.41 -0.27 13.12
CA GLY A 165 -9.57 -1.45 13.16
C GLY A 165 -9.22 -1.95 11.76
N ILE A 166 -7.92 -2.01 11.45
CA ILE A 166 -7.41 -2.55 10.19
C ILE A 166 -6.57 -3.82 10.43
N THR A 167 -6.64 -4.76 9.50
CA THR A 167 -5.94 -6.05 9.55
C THR A 167 -4.84 -6.08 8.50
N ASN A 168 -3.67 -6.63 8.85
CA ASN A 168 -2.54 -6.81 7.94
C ASN A 168 -2.27 -8.29 7.69
N THR A 169 -2.60 -8.74 6.49
CA THR A 169 -2.28 -10.08 5.98
C THR A 169 -1.03 -10.07 5.08
N GLY A 170 -0.43 -8.91 4.85
CA GLY A 170 0.76 -8.71 4.04
C GLY A 170 0.48 -8.73 2.54
N THR A 171 -0.70 -8.29 2.10
CA THR A 171 -1.12 -8.37 0.69
C THR A 171 -1.50 -7.01 0.10
N GLN A 172 -1.53 -6.92 -1.24
CA GLN A 172 -2.05 -5.74 -1.93
C GLN A 172 -3.53 -5.50 -1.60
N GLN A 173 -4.29 -6.56 -1.30
CA GLN A 173 -5.69 -6.45 -0.93
C GLN A 173 -5.89 -5.74 0.41
N ASP A 174 -4.93 -5.83 1.34
CA ASP A 174 -4.98 -5.04 2.57
C ASP A 174 -4.90 -3.55 2.24
N VAL A 175 -3.96 -3.15 1.38
CA VAL A 175 -3.79 -1.75 0.94
C VAL A 175 -5.04 -1.23 0.25
N ASP A 176 -5.63 -2.02 -0.67
CA ASP A 176 -6.87 -1.67 -1.34
C ASP A 176 -8.02 -1.44 -0.34
N THR A 177 -8.12 -2.31 0.67
CA THR A 177 -9.13 -2.22 1.72
C THR A 177 -8.92 -0.97 2.58
N TRP A 178 -7.70 -0.73 3.05
CA TRP A 178 -7.38 0.46 3.85
C TRP A 178 -7.60 1.74 3.06
N THR A 179 -7.25 1.75 1.77
CA THR A 179 -7.50 2.87 0.85
C THR A 179 -8.99 3.18 0.76
N ALA A 180 -9.85 2.16 0.61
CA ALA A 180 -11.29 2.33 0.56
C ALA A 180 -11.86 2.87 1.89
N LEU A 181 -11.41 2.34 3.02
CA LEU A 181 -11.82 2.82 4.35
C LEU A 181 -11.42 4.29 4.56
N PHE A 182 -10.19 4.64 4.21
CA PHE A 182 -9.68 6.01 4.38
C PHE A 182 -10.38 6.99 3.43
N ALA A 183 -10.59 6.60 2.18
CA ALA A 183 -11.30 7.41 1.21
C ALA A 183 -12.76 7.64 1.63
N ALA A 184 -13.44 6.62 2.17
CA ALA A 184 -14.80 6.74 2.66
C ALA A 184 -14.89 7.69 3.86
N MET A 185 -14.05 7.53 4.89
CA MET A 185 -14.10 8.40 6.08
C MET A 185 -13.73 9.86 5.76
N LEU A 186 -12.87 10.08 4.77
CA LEU A 186 -12.50 11.42 4.27
C LEU A 186 -13.54 12.01 3.29
N GLY A 187 -14.62 11.29 2.97
CA GLY A 187 -15.64 11.76 2.03
C GLY A 187 -15.17 11.83 0.57
N ARG A 188 -14.21 10.99 0.18
CA ARG A 188 -13.57 10.95 -1.14
C ARG A 188 -13.59 9.55 -1.78
N PRO A 189 -14.73 8.81 -1.81
CA PRO A 189 -14.75 7.41 -2.26
C PRO A 189 -14.20 7.19 -3.69
N ASP A 190 -14.40 8.14 -4.59
CA ASP A 190 -13.85 8.07 -5.97
C ASP A 190 -12.31 7.96 -5.99
N ARG A 191 -11.64 8.49 -4.95
CA ARG A 191 -10.19 8.39 -4.82
C ARG A 191 -9.72 6.95 -4.71
N ALA A 192 -10.42 6.13 -3.92
CA ALA A 192 -10.08 4.71 -3.78
C ALA A 192 -10.28 3.95 -5.09
N VAL A 193 -11.34 4.27 -5.85
CA VAL A 193 -11.58 3.68 -7.16
C VAL A 193 -10.43 3.98 -8.12
N GLN A 194 -9.98 5.23 -8.17
CA GLN A 194 -8.86 5.66 -9.02
C GLN A 194 -7.54 5.00 -8.63
N MET A 195 -7.22 4.99 -7.33
CA MET A 195 -5.98 4.38 -6.83
C MET A 195 -5.94 2.89 -7.12
N LYS A 196 -7.06 2.19 -6.87
CA LYS A 196 -7.20 0.77 -7.17
C LYS A 196 -7.06 0.50 -8.67
N ALA A 197 -7.75 1.25 -9.51
CA ALA A 197 -7.71 1.06 -10.97
C ALA A 197 -6.28 1.17 -11.51
N ARG A 198 -5.50 2.18 -11.07
CA ARG A 198 -4.10 2.33 -11.48
C ARG A 198 -3.21 1.20 -10.96
N SER A 199 -3.44 0.74 -9.73
CA SER A 199 -2.71 -0.41 -9.18
C SER A 199 -3.01 -1.69 -9.97
N ASP A 200 -4.28 -1.98 -10.22
CA ASP A 200 -4.71 -3.17 -10.97
C ASP A 200 -4.18 -3.17 -12.41
N GLU A 201 -4.18 -2.00 -13.07
CA GLU A 201 -3.62 -1.83 -14.42
C GLU A 201 -2.12 -2.13 -14.46
N GLN A 202 -1.33 -1.55 -13.53
CA GLN A 202 0.10 -1.84 -13.47
C GLN A 202 0.36 -3.31 -13.13
N GLN A 203 -0.37 -3.88 -12.17
CA GLN A 203 -0.20 -5.27 -11.80
C GLN A 203 -0.44 -6.20 -13.00
N LYS A 204 -1.51 -5.93 -13.76
CA LYS A 204 -1.85 -6.69 -14.97
C LYS A 204 -0.77 -6.54 -16.04
N SER A 205 -0.24 -5.33 -16.24
CA SER A 205 0.85 -5.06 -17.19
C SER A 205 2.11 -5.85 -16.82
N ILE A 206 2.59 -5.72 -15.57
CA ILE A 206 3.78 -6.43 -15.10
C ILE A 206 3.58 -7.95 -15.11
N GLN A 207 2.39 -8.44 -14.77
CA GLN A 207 2.08 -9.87 -14.85
C GLN A 207 2.16 -10.38 -16.29
N ALA A 208 1.69 -9.61 -17.28
CA ALA A 208 1.78 -9.98 -18.68
C ALA A 208 3.24 -9.99 -19.18
N GLU A 209 4.03 -8.98 -18.80
CA GLU A 209 5.48 -8.95 -19.06
C GLU A 209 6.18 -10.15 -18.44
N GLY A 210 5.94 -10.42 -17.15
CA GLY A 210 6.48 -11.54 -16.41
C GLY A 210 6.14 -12.89 -17.06
N ALA A 211 4.87 -13.10 -17.43
CA ALA A 211 4.43 -14.32 -18.09
C ALA A 211 5.09 -14.52 -19.47
N SER A 212 5.33 -13.43 -20.22
CA SER A 212 6.00 -13.49 -21.53
C SER A 212 7.46 -13.97 -21.46
N ARG A 213 8.10 -13.86 -20.28
CA ARG A 213 9.48 -14.30 -20.02
C ARG A 213 9.59 -15.80 -19.72
N GLY A 214 8.47 -16.48 -19.49
CA GLY A 214 8.45 -17.90 -19.14
C GLY A 214 9.05 -18.18 -17.76
N THR A 215 9.59 -19.39 -17.56
CA THR A 215 10.09 -19.88 -16.26
C THR A 215 11.59 -19.68 -16.07
N GLY A 216 12.26 -18.97 -16.96
CA GLY A 216 13.73 -18.80 -16.96
C GLY A 216 14.24 -17.51 -16.32
N GLY A 217 13.41 -16.81 -15.54
CA GLY A 217 13.82 -15.56 -14.89
C GLY A 217 14.83 -15.79 -13.76
N PRO A 218 15.56 -14.73 -13.36
CA PRO A 218 16.70 -14.85 -12.47
C PRO A 218 16.29 -15.28 -11.06
N GLY A 219 17.23 -15.91 -10.34
CA GLY A 219 17.12 -16.14 -8.91
C GLY A 219 17.24 -14.83 -8.15
N ILE A 220 16.17 -14.38 -7.48
CA ILE A 220 16.11 -13.12 -6.75
C ILE A 220 15.93 -13.40 -5.26
N ILE A 221 16.85 -12.92 -4.44
CA ILE A 221 16.71 -12.94 -2.98
C ILE A 221 16.51 -11.52 -2.46
N TYR A 222 15.58 -11.35 -1.52
CA TYR A 222 15.39 -10.10 -0.80
C TYR A 222 15.81 -10.28 0.65
N PHE A 223 16.71 -9.41 1.13
CA PHE A 223 17.09 -9.30 2.52
C PHE A 223 16.25 -8.22 3.22
N ASN A 224 15.43 -8.64 4.18
CA ASN A 224 14.85 -7.72 5.15
C ASN A 224 15.92 -7.20 6.13
N ARG A 225 16.82 -8.08 6.54
CA ARG A 225 18.03 -7.75 7.32
C ARG A 225 19.19 -8.49 6.69
N PHE A 226 20.25 -7.77 6.35
CA PHE A 226 21.52 -8.35 5.92
C PHE A 226 22.51 -8.35 7.09
N SER A 227 22.83 -7.17 7.61
CA SER A 227 23.72 -6.96 8.76
C SER A 227 23.03 -7.37 10.08
N GLY A 228 21.71 -7.22 10.16
CA GLY A 228 20.91 -7.56 11.35
C GLY A 228 20.53 -9.05 11.48
N GLY A 229 21.42 -9.97 11.11
CA GLY A 229 21.22 -11.41 11.30
C GLY A 229 20.54 -12.16 10.15
N LEU A 230 20.81 -11.77 8.89
CA LEU A 230 20.42 -12.46 7.65
C LEU A 230 18.97 -12.99 7.66
N LYS A 231 18.02 -12.10 7.43
CA LYS A 231 16.60 -12.41 7.27
C LYS A 231 16.16 -12.17 5.84
N VAL A 232 15.63 -13.19 5.18
CA VAL A 232 15.19 -13.15 3.79
C VAL A 232 13.68 -13.32 3.65
N ALA A 233 13.14 -12.86 2.53
CA ALA A 233 11.74 -13.12 2.17
C ALA A 233 11.53 -14.62 1.86
N GLY A 234 10.71 -15.28 2.67
CA GLY A 234 10.28 -16.67 2.47
C GLY A 234 8.85 -16.77 1.95
N ASN A 235 8.28 -17.98 2.06
CA ASN A 235 6.96 -18.32 1.53
C ASN A 235 5.86 -17.38 2.07
N GLY A 236 4.97 -16.94 1.18
CA GLY A 236 3.81 -16.11 1.56
C GLY A 236 4.15 -14.68 1.98
N SER A 237 5.39 -14.23 1.79
CA SER A 237 5.73 -12.81 1.91
C SER A 237 5.28 -12.02 0.69
N TYR A 238 5.00 -10.73 0.86
CA TYR A 238 4.71 -9.84 -0.25
C TYR A 238 5.87 -9.74 -1.25
N ASN A 239 7.09 -9.85 -0.73
CA ASN A 239 8.32 -9.80 -1.52
C ASN A 239 8.45 -11.01 -2.43
N ASP A 240 8.10 -12.20 -1.95
CA ASP A 240 7.98 -13.39 -2.79
C ASP A 240 6.90 -13.22 -3.87
N PHE A 241 5.75 -12.61 -3.53
CA PHE A 241 4.71 -12.29 -4.51
C PHE A 241 5.23 -11.41 -5.64
N TYR A 242 5.86 -10.27 -5.36
CA TYR A 242 6.29 -9.38 -6.43
C TYR A 242 7.48 -9.94 -7.21
N ILE A 243 8.33 -10.78 -6.61
CA ILE A 243 9.44 -11.47 -7.32
C ILE A 243 8.85 -12.39 -8.40
N LYS A 244 7.81 -13.15 -8.04
CA LYS A 244 7.11 -14.03 -8.97
C LYS A 244 6.29 -13.23 -9.99
N LEU A 245 5.70 -12.11 -9.59
CA LEU A 245 4.93 -11.23 -10.47
C LEU A 245 5.76 -10.74 -11.67
N VAL A 246 7.01 -10.33 -11.44
CA VAL A 246 7.91 -9.86 -12.52
C VAL A 246 8.51 -11.01 -13.34
N GLY A 247 8.24 -12.27 -12.98
CA GLY A 247 8.79 -13.45 -13.65
C GLY A 247 10.13 -13.95 -13.11
N GLY A 248 10.59 -13.45 -11.96
CA GLY A 248 11.74 -14.00 -11.25
C GLY A 248 11.36 -15.20 -10.37
N HIS A 249 12.34 -15.86 -9.78
CA HIS A 249 12.11 -16.92 -8.80
C HIS A 249 12.84 -16.63 -7.48
N ASN A 250 12.20 -16.90 -6.35
CA ASN A 250 12.79 -16.72 -5.04
C ASN A 250 13.33 -18.08 -4.53
N PRO A 251 14.66 -18.29 -4.47
CA PRO A 251 15.25 -19.57 -4.08
C PRO A 251 14.97 -19.94 -2.61
N ALA A 252 14.57 -18.97 -1.77
CA ALA A 252 14.14 -19.22 -0.40
C ALA A 252 12.72 -19.82 -0.29
N THR A 253 12.04 -20.09 -1.41
CA THR A 253 10.64 -20.56 -1.45
C THR A 253 10.46 -21.82 -2.28
N GLY A 254 9.30 -22.46 -2.16
CA GLY A 254 9.01 -23.73 -2.85
C GLY A 254 9.48 -24.97 -2.08
N PRO A 255 9.42 -26.16 -2.69
CA PRO A 255 9.64 -27.44 -1.99
C PRO A 255 11.03 -27.60 -1.38
N GLN A 256 12.04 -26.97 -1.97
CA GLN A 256 13.43 -26.98 -1.50
C GLN A 256 13.82 -25.66 -0.80
N GLY A 257 12.87 -24.75 -0.62
CA GLY A 257 13.08 -23.47 0.06
C GLY A 257 13.04 -23.59 1.58
N LEU A 258 13.08 -22.44 2.25
CA LEU A 258 13.02 -22.38 3.71
C LEU A 258 11.65 -22.83 4.23
N GLN A 259 11.68 -23.53 5.36
CA GLN A 259 10.49 -23.77 6.15
C GLN A 259 10.05 -22.49 6.87
N GLY A 260 8.74 -22.27 6.99
CA GLY A 260 8.16 -21.06 7.61
C GLY A 260 7.54 -20.10 6.60
N LYS A 261 6.98 -19.00 7.11
CA LYS A 261 6.30 -17.95 6.34
C LYS A 261 6.84 -16.57 6.68
N GLY A 262 6.74 -15.63 5.74
CA GLY A 262 7.15 -14.24 5.95
C GLY A 262 8.67 -14.07 5.90
N MET A 263 9.25 -13.34 6.86
CA MET A 263 10.70 -13.11 6.94
C MET A 263 11.36 -14.24 7.75
N VAL A 264 12.27 -14.97 7.12
CA VAL A 264 12.90 -16.17 7.71
C VAL A 264 14.40 -15.95 7.85
N GLY A 265 14.97 -16.34 8.99
CA GLY A 265 16.42 -16.32 9.20
C GLY A 265 17.12 -17.39 8.35
N VAL A 266 18.30 -17.06 7.86
CA VAL A 266 19.11 -17.93 7.01
C VAL A 266 20.59 -17.81 7.40
N ASP A 267 21.39 -18.85 7.14
CA ASP A 267 22.84 -18.78 7.27
C ASP A 267 23.51 -18.34 5.97
N VAL A 268 24.79 -18.01 6.03
CA VAL A 268 25.54 -17.54 4.85
C VAL A 268 25.63 -18.67 3.83
N GLU A 269 25.95 -19.88 4.28
CA GLU A 269 26.18 -21.07 3.48
C GLU A 269 24.97 -21.40 2.60
N GLN A 270 23.76 -21.26 3.12
CA GLN A 270 22.52 -21.48 2.39
C GLN A 270 22.34 -20.47 1.25
N VAL A 271 22.69 -19.20 1.47
CA VAL A 271 22.62 -18.18 0.41
C VAL A 271 23.70 -18.42 -0.65
N LEU A 272 24.92 -18.83 -0.24
CA LEU A 272 25.98 -19.23 -1.18
C LEU A 272 25.55 -20.43 -2.02
N ALA A 273 24.85 -21.40 -1.42
CA ALA A 273 24.36 -22.58 -2.11
C ALA A 273 23.21 -22.29 -3.09
N TRP A 274 22.34 -21.33 -2.78
CA TRP A 274 21.31 -20.86 -3.72
C TRP A 274 21.88 -20.07 -4.88
N ASP A 275 23.06 -19.45 -4.70
CA ASP A 275 23.75 -18.64 -5.70
C ASP A 275 22.84 -17.66 -6.46
N PRO A 276 22.16 -16.71 -5.76
CA PRO A 276 21.21 -15.82 -6.41
C PRO A 276 21.87 -14.94 -7.47
N GLU A 277 21.12 -14.65 -8.53
CA GLU A 277 21.53 -13.78 -9.64
C GLU A 277 21.19 -12.31 -9.39
N VAL A 278 20.24 -12.02 -8.49
CA VAL A 278 19.88 -10.68 -8.02
C VAL A 278 19.72 -10.69 -6.50
N ILE A 279 20.33 -9.70 -5.84
CA ILE A 279 20.12 -9.43 -4.41
C ILE A 279 19.43 -8.08 -4.24
N LEU A 280 18.33 -8.07 -3.49
CA LEU A 280 17.63 -6.86 -3.06
C LEU A 280 17.93 -6.62 -1.56
N LEU A 281 18.43 -5.44 -1.22
CA LEU A 281 18.68 -4.99 0.14
C LEU A 281 17.52 -4.10 0.58
N GLY A 282 16.77 -4.53 1.59
CA GLY A 282 15.60 -3.80 2.04
C GLY A 282 15.89 -2.56 2.89
N ASN A 283 14.88 -1.74 3.10
CA ASN A 283 14.93 -0.49 3.90
C ASN A 283 14.65 -0.71 5.39
N PHE A 284 14.76 -1.96 5.86
CA PHE A 284 14.77 -2.28 7.28
C PHE A 284 16.19 -2.48 7.79
N ASP A 285 17.22 -2.42 6.95
CA ASP A 285 18.62 -2.50 7.32
C ASP A 285 19.39 -1.33 6.70
N GLU A 286 20.58 -1.05 7.22
CA GLU A 286 21.50 -0.03 6.73
C GLU A 286 22.42 -0.54 5.61
N ALA A 287 22.41 -1.85 5.36
CA ALA A 287 23.22 -2.47 4.32
C ALA A 287 23.00 -1.82 2.94
N MET A 288 24.11 -1.61 2.24
CA MET A 288 24.24 -1.03 0.90
C MET A 288 24.98 -2.01 -0.03
N PRO A 289 24.88 -1.86 -1.37
CA PRO A 289 25.55 -2.77 -2.32
C PRO A 289 27.06 -2.91 -2.09
N ALA A 290 27.73 -1.82 -1.68
CA ALA A 290 29.15 -1.80 -1.38
C ALA A 290 29.55 -2.79 -0.27
N ASP A 291 28.68 -3.06 0.69
CA ASP A 291 28.95 -3.98 1.80
C ASP A 291 29.08 -5.43 1.31
N LEU A 292 28.35 -5.80 0.25
CA LEU A 292 28.47 -7.13 -0.36
C LEU A 292 29.68 -7.18 -1.30
N TYR A 293 29.93 -6.12 -2.09
CA TYR A 293 31.07 -6.07 -2.99
C TYR A 293 32.42 -6.07 -2.28
N GLY A 294 32.50 -5.46 -1.09
CA GLY A 294 33.72 -5.40 -0.29
C GLY A 294 33.97 -6.64 0.59
N ASN A 295 33.00 -7.55 0.70
CA ASN A 295 33.08 -8.67 1.64
C ASN A 295 33.53 -9.97 0.95
N PRO A 296 34.68 -10.57 1.35
CA PRO A 296 35.22 -11.79 0.75
C PRO A 296 34.27 -12.99 0.75
N VAL A 297 33.40 -13.08 1.75
CA VAL A 297 32.44 -14.19 1.92
C VAL A 297 31.49 -14.30 0.73
N TRP A 298 31.10 -13.16 0.15
CA TRP A 298 30.05 -13.11 -0.88
C TRP A 298 30.60 -13.11 -2.32
N GLN A 299 31.92 -13.12 -2.50
CA GLN A 299 32.56 -12.95 -3.82
C GLN A 299 32.25 -14.08 -4.81
N SER A 300 31.87 -15.26 -4.34
CA SER A 300 31.45 -16.37 -5.20
C SER A 300 30.03 -16.22 -5.73
N VAL A 301 29.18 -15.40 -5.09
CA VAL A 301 27.77 -15.27 -5.46
C VAL A 301 27.61 -14.57 -6.80
N SER A 302 26.79 -15.14 -7.68
CA SER A 302 26.51 -14.66 -9.03
C SER A 302 26.02 -13.20 -9.05
N ALA A 303 25.12 -12.80 -8.14
CA ALA A 303 24.70 -11.41 -7.98
C ALA A 303 25.87 -10.47 -7.63
N VAL A 304 26.83 -10.90 -6.80
CA VAL A 304 27.98 -10.07 -6.41
C VAL A 304 28.98 -9.95 -7.56
N ARG A 305 29.31 -11.07 -8.22
CA ARG A 305 30.22 -11.10 -9.38
C ARG A 305 29.69 -10.27 -10.55
N SER A 306 28.40 -10.35 -10.83
CA SER A 306 27.73 -9.58 -11.89
C SER A 306 27.30 -8.18 -11.46
N ARG A 307 27.59 -7.78 -10.21
CA ARG A 307 27.16 -6.51 -9.60
C ARG A 307 25.66 -6.27 -9.64
N ARG A 308 24.83 -7.30 -9.53
CA ARG A 308 23.36 -7.21 -9.44
C ARG A 308 22.89 -7.23 -7.99
N VAL A 309 23.38 -6.27 -7.20
CA VAL A 309 22.98 -6.06 -5.79
C VAL A 309 22.38 -4.66 -5.71
N TYR A 310 21.15 -4.52 -5.23
CA TYR A 310 20.43 -3.25 -5.29
C TYR A 310 19.77 -2.91 -3.96
N LYS A 311 19.92 -1.67 -3.50
CA LYS A 311 19.09 -1.07 -2.44
C LYS A 311 17.70 -0.79 -3.00
N VAL A 312 16.67 -1.29 -2.31
CA VAL A 312 15.26 -1.06 -2.68
C VAL A 312 14.93 0.44 -2.54
N PRO A 313 14.23 1.07 -3.51
CA PRO A 313 13.87 2.48 -3.44
C PRO A 313 13.06 2.86 -2.19
N LEU A 314 13.17 4.13 -1.81
CA LEU A 314 12.48 4.73 -0.66
C LEU A 314 11.70 5.97 -1.13
N GLY A 315 10.42 5.79 -1.45
CA GLY A 315 9.54 6.86 -1.93
C GLY A 315 8.86 7.65 -0.81
N GLY A 316 7.56 7.92 -0.97
CA GLY A 316 6.72 8.47 0.09
C GLY A 316 6.54 7.49 1.25
N TYR A 317 6.76 6.20 0.99
CA TYR A 317 7.07 5.18 1.98
C TYR A 317 8.05 4.15 1.39
N ARG A 318 8.46 3.18 2.20
CA ARG A 318 9.27 2.03 1.74
C ARG A 318 8.53 1.29 0.62
N TRP A 319 9.22 0.96 -0.48
CA TRP A 319 8.67 0.14 -1.57
C TRP A 319 8.67 -1.36 -1.25
N ASP A 320 9.30 -1.76 -0.14
CA ASP A 320 9.47 -3.16 0.25
C ASP A 320 8.17 -3.86 0.72
N PRO A 321 7.36 -3.29 1.64
CA PRO A 321 6.06 -3.85 2.01
C PRO A 321 4.96 -3.45 1.00
N PRO A 322 3.78 -4.09 1.05
CA PRO A 322 2.64 -3.62 0.27
C PRO A 322 2.27 -2.20 0.70
N GLY A 323 2.10 -1.30 -0.27
CA GLY A 323 1.72 0.08 -0.03
C GLY A 323 1.10 0.74 -1.26
N GLN A 324 0.80 2.03 -1.13
CA GLN A 324 0.24 2.83 -2.23
C GLN A 324 1.21 2.97 -3.41
N GLU A 325 2.51 2.75 -3.21
CA GLU A 325 3.56 2.83 -4.24
C GLU A 325 3.96 1.46 -4.81
N SER A 326 3.27 0.37 -4.46
CA SER A 326 3.55 -0.98 -5.01
C SER A 326 3.68 -1.03 -6.55
N PRO A 327 2.88 -0.28 -7.34
CA PRO A 327 3.06 -0.23 -8.80
C PRO A 327 4.47 0.17 -9.25
N LEU A 328 5.12 1.09 -8.52
CA LEU A 328 6.47 1.54 -8.82
C LEU A 328 7.50 0.48 -8.43
N MET A 329 7.29 -0.22 -7.30
CA MET A 329 8.14 -1.34 -6.91
C MET A 329 8.14 -2.45 -7.97
N TRP A 330 6.97 -2.81 -8.50
CA TRP A 330 6.86 -3.86 -9.51
C TRP A 330 7.57 -3.47 -10.81
N ARG A 331 7.42 -2.20 -11.25
CA ARG A 331 8.13 -1.68 -12.42
C ARG A 331 9.64 -1.69 -12.21
N TRP A 332 10.11 -1.10 -11.11
CA TRP A 332 11.54 -1.04 -10.79
C TRP A 332 12.17 -2.42 -10.74
N LEU A 333 11.51 -3.37 -10.09
CA LEU A 333 12.00 -4.74 -10.02
C LEU A 333 12.01 -5.41 -11.39
N SER A 334 11.00 -5.18 -12.24
CA SER A 334 10.97 -5.68 -13.63
C SER A 334 12.21 -5.21 -14.39
N ASP A 335 12.54 -3.91 -14.30
CA ASP A 335 13.62 -3.27 -15.04
C ASP A 335 15.04 -3.70 -14.62
N ILE A 336 15.28 -3.89 -13.32
CA ILE A 336 16.59 -4.38 -12.84
C ILE A 336 16.77 -5.90 -13.04
N SER A 337 15.66 -6.64 -13.05
CA SER A 337 15.67 -8.09 -13.22
C SER A 337 15.84 -8.48 -14.69
N PHE A 338 15.28 -7.67 -15.59
CA PHE A 338 15.26 -7.90 -17.03
C PHE A 338 15.64 -6.61 -17.80
N PRO A 339 16.90 -6.17 -17.72
CA PRO A 339 17.35 -4.94 -18.36
C PRO A 339 17.21 -5.04 -19.88
N SER A 340 16.54 -4.06 -20.49
CA SER A 340 16.30 -4.03 -21.94
C SER A 340 17.46 -3.43 -22.75
N GLY A 341 18.44 -2.81 -22.07
CA GLY A 341 19.49 -2.00 -22.70
C GLY A 341 19.05 -0.57 -23.09
N ASN A 342 17.75 -0.28 -23.00
CA ASN A 342 17.20 1.06 -23.19
C ASN A 342 17.08 1.80 -21.85
N ARG A 343 16.90 3.13 -21.92
CA ARG A 343 16.52 3.92 -20.75
C ARG A 343 15.17 3.42 -20.21
N SER A 344 15.08 3.27 -18.89
CA SER A 344 13.81 2.91 -18.25
C SER A 344 12.87 4.12 -18.19
N ALA A 345 11.57 3.87 -18.38
CA ALA A 345 10.49 4.84 -18.17
C ALA A 345 10.19 5.09 -16.68
N LEU A 346 10.83 4.38 -15.76
CA LEU A 346 10.52 4.42 -14.33
C LEU A 346 10.55 5.83 -13.74
N ARG A 347 11.45 6.71 -14.19
CA ARG A 347 11.49 8.10 -13.69
C ARG A 347 10.23 8.87 -14.08
N ASP A 348 9.80 8.74 -15.32
CA ASP A 348 8.59 9.39 -15.82
C ASP A 348 7.35 8.78 -15.15
N GLU A 349 7.28 7.45 -15.05
CA GLU A 349 6.23 6.74 -14.32
C GLU A 349 6.17 7.17 -12.86
N THR A 350 7.32 7.29 -12.18
CA THR A 350 7.39 7.75 -10.79
C THR A 350 6.93 9.19 -10.67
N SER A 351 7.33 10.08 -11.58
CA SER A 351 6.87 11.47 -11.57
C SER A 351 5.35 11.57 -11.72
N ASP A 352 4.75 10.82 -12.65
CA ASP A 352 3.31 10.84 -12.88
C ASP A 352 2.52 10.18 -11.76
N TYR A 353 3.10 9.13 -11.15
CA TYR A 353 2.47 8.44 -10.01
C TYR A 353 2.55 9.28 -8.73
N PHE A 354 3.65 9.99 -8.49
CA PHE A 354 3.77 10.93 -7.37
C PHE A 354 2.87 12.15 -7.55
N ASP A 355 2.71 12.67 -8.76
CA ASP A 355 1.75 13.75 -9.05
C ASP A 355 0.32 13.29 -8.73
N PHE A 356 -0.01 12.06 -9.15
CA PHE A 356 -1.30 11.45 -8.83
C PHE A 356 -1.50 11.19 -7.33
N LEU A 357 -0.51 10.67 -6.61
CA LEU A 357 -0.61 10.34 -5.19
C LEU A 357 -0.58 11.57 -4.29
N TYR A 358 0.32 12.51 -4.59
CA TYR A 358 0.75 13.55 -3.68
C TYR A 358 0.63 14.97 -4.25
N ARG A 359 0.21 15.14 -5.51
CA ARG A 359 0.26 16.43 -6.23
C ARG A 359 1.66 17.04 -6.22
N HIS A 360 2.68 16.17 -6.25
CA HIS A 360 4.08 16.55 -6.25
C HIS A 360 4.79 15.83 -7.39
N ARG A 361 5.55 16.58 -8.20
CA ARG A 361 6.47 16.00 -9.18
C ARG A 361 7.88 16.12 -8.61
N PRO A 362 8.54 14.99 -8.26
CA PRO A 362 9.89 15.04 -7.71
C PRO A 362 10.86 15.72 -8.68
N SER A 363 11.69 16.61 -8.14
CA SER A 363 12.89 17.11 -8.82
C SER A 363 13.87 15.97 -9.11
N THR A 364 14.86 16.22 -9.98
CA THR A 364 15.92 15.25 -10.26
C THR A 364 16.62 14.76 -9.00
N ALA A 365 16.95 15.68 -8.07
CA ALA A 365 17.63 15.35 -6.83
C ALA A 365 16.75 14.53 -5.87
N GLU A 366 15.44 14.79 -5.82
CA GLU A 366 14.51 13.95 -5.05
C GLU A 366 14.39 12.56 -5.68
N MET A 367 14.30 12.47 -7.00
CA MET A 367 14.26 11.20 -7.72
C MET A 367 15.53 10.38 -7.50
N ASP A 368 16.70 11.03 -7.48
CA ASP A 368 17.99 10.39 -7.17
C ASP A 368 18.00 9.78 -5.76
N LYS A 369 17.45 10.50 -4.77
CA LYS A 369 17.29 9.99 -3.41
C LYS A 369 16.29 8.84 -3.33
N ILE A 370 15.12 8.98 -3.97
CA ILE A 370 14.07 7.95 -3.98
C ILE A 370 14.61 6.64 -4.54
N LEU A 371 15.31 6.71 -5.68
CA LEU A 371 15.85 5.55 -6.38
C LEU A 371 17.23 5.12 -5.85
N TRP A 372 17.78 5.75 -4.80
CA TRP A 372 19.13 5.47 -4.31
C TRP A 372 20.19 5.45 -5.43
N THR A 373 20.13 6.39 -6.39
CA THR A 373 20.96 6.33 -7.61
C THR A 373 22.45 6.32 -7.29
N GLU A 374 22.90 7.10 -6.30
CA GLU A 374 24.29 7.10 -5.82
C GLU A 374 24.69 5.74 -5.19
N ALA A 375 23.89 5.23 -4.24
CA ALA A 375 24.21 3.98 -3.54
C ALA A 375 24.18 2.76 -4.48
N ASN A 376 23.33 2.81 -5.51
CA ASN A 376 23.21 1.77 -6.53
C ASN A 376 24.09 2.03 -7.78
N ALA A 377 24.87 3.12 -7.82
CA ALA A 377 25.64 3.50 -9.02
C ALA A 377 26.70 2.47 -9.43
N ALA A 378 27.18 1.67 -8.48
CA ALA A 378 28.13 0.59 -8.72
C ALA A 378 27.46 -0.69 -9.23
N SER A 379 26.14 -0.79 -9.14
CA SER A 379 25.36 -1.96 -9.54
C SER A 379 25.13 -1.97 -11.06
N ALA A 380 25.21 -3.16 -11.65
CA ALA A 380 25.06 -3.35 -13.08
C ALA A 380 23.71 -2.83 -13.58
N ASN A 381 23.71 -2.19 -14.75
CA ASN A 381 22.52 -1.66 -15.42
C ASN A 381 21.70 -0.63 -14.61
N TYR A 382 22.18 -0.12 -13.47
CA TYR A 382 21.39 0.84 -12.68
C TYR A 382 21.33 2.24 -13.29
N ARG A 383 22.34 2.60 -14.09
CA ARG A 383 22.40 3.88 -14.82
C ARG A 383 21.27 4.07 -15.84
N GLN A 384 20.48 3.02 -16.12
CA GLN A 384 19.25 3.15 -16.91
C GLN A 384 18.22 4.10 -16.28
N PHE A 385 18.38 4.44 -14.99
CA PHE A 385 17.55 5.39 -14.23
C PHE A 385 18.20 6.77 -14.05
N ASP A 386 19.35 7.04 -14.66
CA ASP A 386 20.02 8.33 -14.50
C ASP A 386 19.20 9.48 -15.13
N ALA A 387 19.46 10.70 -14.65
CA ALA A 387 18.97 11.91 -15.29
C ALA A 387 19.51 12.01 -16.71
N SER A 388 18.67 12.55 -17.62
CA SER A 388 19.08 12.84 -18.99
C SER A 388 19.75 14.19 -19.09
#